data_AF-A0A944IWG4-F1
#
_entry.id   AF-A0A944IWG4-F1
#
_cell.length_a   1.000
_cell.length_b   1.000
_cell.length_c   1.000
_cell.angle_alpha   90.00
_cell.angle_beta   90.00
_cell.angle_gamma   90.00
#
_symmetry.space_group_name_H-M   'P 1'
#
loop_
_entity.id
_entity.type
_entity.pdbx_description
1 polymer ?
#
loop_
_entity_poly.entity_id
_entity_poly.type
_entity_poly.pdbx_seq_one_letter_code
_entity_poly.pdbx_strand_id
1 'polypeptide(L)'
;MDPVTAVAAAGVALVAQGALQSVGEEAARSGWNSGVRLVERIRARFRGDTQAEGALDRVAQAPDDEDALQELERRLAAYMLQDRAFEAEMRQLVDKAVSSQGRGAQVNAAMIKNVQVFNEKVEVQGDWNMS
;
A
#
# COMPACT_ATOMS: atom_id res chain seq x y z
N MET A 1 -2.88 -8.53 13.70
CA MET A 1 -2.57 -7.09 13.44
C MET A 1 -3.78 -6.30 13.87
N ASP A 2 -3.63 -5.26 14.68
CA ASP A 2 -4.77 -4.42 15.06
C ASP A 2 -5.22 -3.52 13.88
N PRO A 3 -6.46 -3.02 13.88
CA PRO A 3 -7.01 -2.27 12.75
C PRO A 3 -6.27 -0.96 12.44
N VAL A 4 -5.62 -0.36 13.43
CA VAL A 4 -4.88 0.90 13.25
C VAL A 4 -3.54 0.60 12.59
N THR A 5 -2.82 -0.40 13.07
CA THR A 5 -1.56 -0.86 12.47
C THR A 5 -1.75 -1.34 11.02
N ALA A 6 -2.87 -2.02 10.72
CA ALA A 6 -3.17 -2.42 9.34
C ALA A 6 -3.36 -1.24 8.39
N VAL A 7 -4.06 -0.18 8.84
CA VAL A 7 -4.25 1.04 8.04
C VAL A 7 -2.95 1.84 7.95
N ALA A 8 -2.13 1.84 9.01
CA ALA A 8 -0.82 2.48 9.00
C ALA A 8 0.12 1.79 7.98
N ALA A 9 0.23 0.47 8.02
CA ALA A 9 1.03 -0.31 7.08
C ALA A 9 0.57 -0.09 5.62
N ALA A 10 -0.74 -0.09 5.37
CA ALA A 10 -1.30 0.21 4.05
C ALA A 10 -0.99 1.66 3.60
N GLY A 11 -1.07 2.63 4.52
CA GLY A 11 -0.68 4.01 4.27
C GLY A 11 0.80 4.13 3.88
N VAL A 12 1.70 3.47 4.60
CA VAL A 12 3.13 3.41 4.30
C VAL A 12 3.40 2.78 2.94
N ALA A 13 2.74 1.66 2.63
CA ALA A 13 2.87 1.01 1.32
C ALA A 13 2.45 1.93 0.16
N LEU A 14 1.39 2.73 0.34
CA LEU A 14 0.96 3.73 -0.64
C LEU A 14 1.95 4.89 -0.80
N VAL A 15 2.61 5.31 0.29
CA VAL A 15 3.69 6.32 0.24
C VAL A 15 4.93 5.77 -0.49
N ALA A 16 5.30 4.52 -0.23
CA ALA A 16 6.46 3.88 -0.86
C ALA A 16 6.22 3.59 -2.35
N GLN A 17 5.08 2.97 -2.68
CA GLN A 17 4.61 2.83 -4.07
C GLN A 17 4.54 4.20 -4.74
N GLY A 18 4.12 5.18 -3.95
CA GLY A 18 4.29 6.57 -4.17
C GLY A 18 5.65 6.91 -4.81
N ALA A 19 6.65 7.01 -3.95
CA ALA A 19 7.99 7.42 -4.33
C ALA A 19 8.52 6.65 -5.56
N LEU A 20 8.30 5.34 -5.63
CA LEU A 20 8.69 4.50 -6.77
C LEU A 20 8.10 4.97 -8.12
N GLN A 21 6.82 5.35 -8.14
CA GLN A 21 6.16 5.84 -9.37
C GLN A 21 6.59 7.24 -9.76
N SER A 22 7.11 8.05 -8.82
CA SER A 22 7.64 9.38 -9.13
C SER A 22 9.06 9.35 -9.69
N VAL A 23 9.82 8.30 -9.37
CA VAL A 23 11.18 8.07 -9.87
C VAL A 23 11.18 7.47 -11.29
N GLY A 24 10.16 6.68 -11.64
CA GLY A 24 9.92 6.28 -13.03
C GLY A 24 9.15 7.35 -13.78
N GLU A 25 9.51 7.68 -15.02
CA GLU A 25 8.87 8.70 -15.87
C GLU A 25 7.36 8.46 -16.19
N GLU A 26 6.73 7.45 -15.57
CA GLU A 26 5.34 7.02 -15.76
C GLU A 26 4.31 7.81 -14.91
N ALA A 27 4.68 8.94 -14.32
CA ALA A 27 3.83 9.75 -13.44
C ALA A 27 2.60 10.40 -14.13
N ALA A 28 2.41 10.19 -15.43
CA ALA A 28 1.50 10.98 -16.27
C ALA A 28 0.05 10.46 -16.42
N ARG A 29 -0.38 9.36 -15.79
CA ARG A 29 -1.74 8.82 -16.01
C ARG A 29 -2.55 8.62 -14.73
N SER A 30 -3.27 9.67 -14.33
CA SER A 30 -4.53 9.71 -13.56
C SER A 30 -4.64 9.00 -12.19
N GLY A 31 -3.80 8.02 -11.82
CA GLY A 31 -3.87 7.28 -10.56
C GLY A 31 -3.06 7.91 -9.41
N TRP A 32 -2.08 8.74 -9.75
CA TRP A 32 -1.15 9.38 -8.82
C TRP A 32 -1.77 10.46 -7.90
N ASN A 33 -2.91 11.03 -8.32
CA ASN A 33 -3.52 12.17 -7.64
C ASN A 33 -4.06 11.83 -6.23
N SER A 34 -4.34 10.55 -5.96
CA SER A 34 -4.78 10.09 -4.63
C SER A 34 -3.59 9.86 -3.68
N GLY A 35 -2.45 9.40 -4.18
CA GLY A 35 -1.23 9.20 -3.38
C GLY A 35 -0.60 10.52 -2.93
N VAL A 36 -0.60 11.55 -3.78
CA VAL A 36 -0.13 12.90 -3.42
C VAL A 36 -0.92 13.47 -2.24
N ARG A 37 -2.26 13.35 -2.27
CA ARG A 37 -3.12 13.82 -1.17
C ARG A 37 -2.85 13.09 0.13
N LEU A 38 -2.55 11.79 0.08
CA LEU A 38 -2.17 11.00 1.25
C LEU A 38 -0.87 11.53 1.86
N VAL A 39 0.17 11.68 1.05
CA VAL A 39 1.48 12.20 1.49
C VAL A 39 1.37 13.61 2.06
N GLU A 40 0.64 14.51 1.38
CA GLU A 40 0.40 15.86 1.87
C GLU A 40 -0.33 15.87 3.22
N ARG A 41 -1.30 14.97 3.40
CA ARG A 41 -2.04 14.88 4.65
C ARG A 41 -1.18 14.37 5.80
N ILE A 42 -0.38 13.33 5.57
CA ILE A 42 0.58 12.82 6.55
C ILE A 42 1.59 13.91 6.90
N ARG A 43 2.17 14.57 5.90
CA ARG A 43 3.14 15.66 6.11
C ARG A 43 2.54 16.83 6.88
N ALA A 44 1.30 17.19 6.61
CA ALA A 44 0.60 18.22 7.38
C ALA A 44 0.38 17.80 8.84
N ARG A 45 0.12 16.51 9.10
CA ARG A 45 -0.11 16.00 10.45
C ARG A 45 1.19 15.88 11.26
N PHE A 46 2.29 15.56 10.59
CA PHE A 46 3.62 15.44 11.17
C PHE A 46 4.31 16.79 11.40
N ARG A 47 3.73 17.90 10.91
CA ARG A 47 4.32 19.22 11.05
C ARG A 47 4.67 19.54 12.50
N GLY A 48 5.96 19.77 12.76
CA GLY A 48 6.49 20.07 14.09
C GLY A 48 7.04 18.86 14.85
N ASP A 49 6.93 17.65 14.29
CA ASP A 49 7.60 16.45 14.75
C ASP A 49 8.71 16.08 13.76
N THR A 50 9.91 16.57 14.05
CA THR A 50 11.09 16.42 13.17
C THR A 50 11.45 14.97 12.88
N GLN A 51 11.19 14.08 13.84
CA GLN A 51 11.48 12.67 13.65
C GLN A 51 10.43 12.00 12.75
N ALA A 52 9.16 12.40 12.84
CA ALA A 52 8.11 11.91 11.95
C ALA A 52 8.24 12.45 10.52
N GLU A 53 8.56 13.74 10.39
CA GLU A 53 8.92 14.34 9.10
C GLU A 53 10.11 13.61 8.46
N GLY A 54 11.18 13.37 9.22
CA GLY A 54 12.36 12.66 8.72
C GLY A 54 12.13 11.18 8.39
N ALA A 55 11.15 10.50 9.02
CA ALA A 55 10.76 9.15 8.64
C ALA A 55 10.01 9.15 7.29
N LEU A 56 9.08 10.10 7.12
CA LEU A 56 8.34 10.26 5.86
C LEU A 56 9.29 10.59 4.70
N ASP A 57 10.23 11.52 4.91
CA ASP A 57 11.19 11.92 3.90
C ASP A 57 12.17 10.79 3.53
N ARG A 58 12.54 9.93 4.49
CA ARG A 58 13.38 8.74 4.22
C ARG A 58 12.65 7.74 3.34
N VAL A 59 11.39 7.41 3.63
CA VAL A 59 10.59 6.52 2.77
C VAL A 59 10.42 7.13 1.37
N ALA A 60 10.31 8.45 1.26
CA ALA A 60 10.22 9.11 -0.03
C ALA A 60 11.51 9.02 -0.87
N GLN A 61 12.68 8.92 -0.22
CA GLN A 61 13.99 8.83 -0.88
C GLN A 61 14.45 7.39 -1.12
N ALA A 62 14.11 6.49 -0.19
CA ALA A 62 14.47 5.08 -0.19
C ALA A 62 13.21 4.24 0.13
N PRO A 63 12.29 4.07 -0.84
CA PRO A 63 11.03 3.37 -0.63
C PRO A 63 11.15 1.86 -0.41
N ASP A 64 12.34 1.29 -0.60
CA ASP A 64 12.72 -0.10 -0.36
C ASP A 64 13.48 -0.30 0.97
N ASP A 65 13.74 0.78 1.73
CA ASP A 65 14.36 0.70 3.05
C ASP A 65 13.34 0.22 4.11
N GLU A 66 13.42 -1.06 4.46
CA GLU A 66 12.54 -1.71 5.44
C GLU A 66 12.54 -1.02 6.81
N ASP A 67 13.68 -0.48 7.25
CA ASP A 67 13.79 0.21 8.54
C ASP A 67 13.05 1.56 8.48
N ALA A 68 13.16 2.28 7.36
CA ALA A 68 12.42 3.52 7.14
C ALA A 68 10.90 3.27 7.07
N LEU A 69 10.47 2.19 6.41
CA LEU A 69 9.06 1.80 6.32
C LEU A 69 8.48 1.47 7.69
N GLN A 70 9.17 0.65 8.48
CA GLN A 70 8.71 0.28 9.83
C GLN A 70 8.67 1.49 10.78
N GLU A 71 9.66 2.39 10.69
CA GLU A 71 9.67 3.60 11.51
C GLU A 71 8.49 4.52 11.17
N LEU A 72 8.20 4.71 9.88
CA LEU A 72 7.04 5.49 9.45
C LEU A 72 5.73 4.84 9.91
N GLU A 73 5.61 3.52 9.81
CA GLU A 73 4.42 2.78 10.27
C GLU A 73 4.16 2.99 11.76
N ARG A 74 5.19 2.82 12.60
CA ARG A 74 5.09 3.00 14.06
C ARG A 74 4.60 4.40 14.41
N ARG A 75 5.14 5.42 13.75
CA ARG A 75 4.73 6.82 13.98
C ARG A 75 3.32 7.09 13.51
N LEU A 76 2.98 6.64 12.32
CA LEU A 76 1.65 6.82 11.77
C LEU A 76 0.59 6.16 12.66
N ALA A 77 0.86 4.93 13.13
CA ALA A 77 0.00 4.24 14.10
C ALA A 77 -0.12 5.01 15.42
N ALA A 78 0.98 5.54 15.96
CA ALA A 78 0.95 6.35 17.19
C ALA A 78 0.06 7.60 17.06
N TYR A 79 0.16 8.31 15.93
CA TYR A 79 -0.70 9.47 15.65
C TYR A 79 -2.16 9.08 15.50
N MET A 80 -2.46 7.98 14.82
CA MET A 80 -3.83 7.48 14.65
C MET A 80 -4.46 6.98 15.96
N LEU A 81 -3.66 6.43 16.88
CA LEU A 81 -4.12 6.05 18.21
C LEU A 81 -4.48 7.26 19.07
N GLN A 82 -3.74 8.36 18.94
CA GLN A 82 -3.99 9.61 19.65
C GLN A 82 -5.12 10.44 19.04
N ASP A 83 -5.32 10.32 17.73
CA ASP A 83 -6.26 11.14 16.95
C ASP A 83 -7.17 10.25 16.11
N ARG A 84 -8.36 9.97 16.65
CA ARG A 84 -9.37 9.13 16.00
C ARG A 84 -9.95 9.74 14.73
N ALA A 85 -9.96 11.07 14.61
CA ALA A 85 -10.41 11.72 13.38
C ALA A 85 -9.39 11.49 12.27
N PHE A 86 -8.10 11.60 12.59
CA PHE A 86 -7.02 11.28 11.67
C PHE A 86 -7.02 9.81 11.26
N GLU A 87 -7.27 8.89 12.19
CA GLU A 87 -7.43 7.46 11.88
C GLU A 87 -8.55 7.20 10.86
N ALA A 88 -9.72 7.79 11.07
CA ALA A 88 -10.86 7.63 10.17
C ALA A 88 -10.57 8.21 8.77
N GLU A 89 -9.90 9.37 8.70
CA GLU A 89 -9.49 9.98 7.45
C GLU A 89 -8.46 9.11 6.70
N MET A 90 -7.45 8.59 7.40
CA MET A 90 -6.45 7.70 6.83
C MET A 90 -7.07 6.43 6.26
N ARG A 91 -8.01 5.81 6.98
CA ARG A 91 -8.76 4.65 6.47
C ARG A 91 -9.48 4.98 5.17
N GLN A 92 -10.20 6.11 5.11
CA GLN A 92 -10.90 6.53 3.90
C GLN A 92 -9.96 6.78 2.71
N LEU A 93 -8.78 7.36 2.95
CA LEU A 93 -7.80 7.61 1.90
C LEU A 93 -7.20 6.31 1.37
N VAL A 94 -6.85 5.37 2.27
CA VAL A 94 -6.36 4.03 1.92
C VAL A 94 -7.42 3.27 1.11
N ASP A 95 -8.66 3.22 1.58
CA ASP A 95 -9.76 2.51 0.91
C ASP A 95 -10.03 3.08 -0.50
N LYS A 96 -9.96 4.41 -0.65
CA LYS A 96 -10.09 5.09 -1.95
C LYS A 96 -8.92 4.74 -2.89
N ALA A 97 -7.70 4.65 -2.38
CA ALA A 97 -6.53 4.31 -3.17
C ALA A 97 -6.56 2.83 -3.64
N VAL A 98 -6.97 1.91 -2.76
CA VAL A 98 -7.11 0.50 -3.11
C VAL A 98 -8.22 0.29 -4.14
N SER A 99 -9.38 0.94 -3.96
CA SER A 99 -10.51 0.84 -4.89
C SER A 99 -10.24 1.51 -6.24
N SER A 100 -9.38 2.54 -6.31
CA SER A 100 -8.99 3.17 -7.57
C SER A 100 -7.96 2.35 -8.35
N GLN A 101 -7.03 1.67 -7.67
CA GLN A 101 -6.11 0.71 -8.31
C GLN A 101 -6.84 -0.47 -8.96
N GLY A 102 -7.91 -0.97 -8.33
CA GLY A 102 -8.74 -2.06 -8.86
C GLY A 102 -9.49 -1.72 -10.16
N ARG A 103 -9.59 -0.45 -10.55
CA ARG A 103 -10.21 0.00 -11.81
C ARG A 103 -9.22 0.21 -12.96
N GLY A 104 -7.92 0.24 -12.70
CA GLY A 104 -6.87 0.49 -13.70
C GLY A 104 -5.95 -0.70 -13.98
N ALA A 105 -5.95 -1.74 -13.14
CA ALA A 105 -5.15 -2.93 -13.35
C ALA A 105 -5.90 -3.95 -14.23
N GLN A 106 -5.82 -3.78 -15.55
CA GLN A 106 -5.71 -4.96 -16.41
C GLN A 106 -4.46 -5.69 -15.92
N VAL A 107 -4.67 -6.86 -15.33
CA VAL A 107 -3.63 -7.76 -14.83
C VAL A 107 -2.61 -7.99 -15.94
N ASN A 108 -1.50 -7.25 -15.92
CA ASN A 108 -0.36 -7.51 -16.79
C ASN A 108 0.25 -8.83 -16.31
N ALA A 109 -0.06 -9.90 -17.04
CA ALA A 109 0.35 -11.28 -16.78
C ALA A 109 1.88 -11.52 -16.69
N ALA A 110 2.70 -10.47 -16.73
CA ALA A 110 4.15 -10.53 -16.57
C ALA A 110 4.61 -10.74 -15.11
N MET A 111 3.77 -10.46 -14.10
CA MET A 111 4.14 -10.63 -12.69
C MET A 111 3.72 -12.00 -12.09
N ILE A 112 3.04 -12.85 -12.88
CA ILE A 112 2.79 -14.26 -12.51
C ILE A 112 3.92 -15.11 -13.10
N LYS A 113 5.14 -14.98 -12.56
CA LYS A 113 6.24 -15.90 -12.94
C LYS A 113 6.84 -16.68 -11.77
N ASN A 114 6.37 -16.48 -10.54
CA ASN A 114 6.90 -17.17 -9.36
C ASN A 114 5.86 -17.79 -8.42
N VAL A 115 4.57 -17.81 -8.77
CA VAL A 115 3.65 -18.72 -8.08
C VAL A 115 3.83 -20.09 -8.72
N GLN A 116 4.73 -20.89 -8.16
CA GLN A 116 4.77 -22.32 -8.40
C GLN A 116 3.39 -22.88 -8.00
N VAL A 117 2.50 -23.03 -8.98
CA VAL A 117 1.32 -23.86 -8.84
C VAL A 117 1.85 -25.29 -8.75
N PHE A 118 1.92 -25.80 -7.52
CA PHE A 118 1.99 -27.23 -7.28
C PHE A 118 0.76 -27.84 -7.94
N ASN A 119 0.94 -28.35 -9.16
CA ASN A 119 -0.04 -29.21 -9.81
C ASN A 119 0.02 -30.56 -9.11
N GLU A 120 -0.74 -30.72 -8.03
CA GLU A 120 -1.08 -32.06 -7.58
C GLU A 120 -2.16 -32.60 -8.54
N LYS A 121 -1.83 -33.74 -9.14
CA LYS A 121 -2.54 -34.39 -10.22
C LYS A 121 -3.89 -34.89 -9.68
N VAL A 122 -4.98 -34.15 -9.89
CA VAL A 122 -6.32 -34.66 -9.61
C VAL A 122 -6.73 -35.59 -10.75
N GLU A 123 -6.40 -36.87 -10.62
CA GLU A 123 -7.00 -37.95 -11.41
C GLU A 123 -8.45 -38.13 -10.96
N VAL A 124 -9.39 -37.49 -11.66
CA VAL A 124 -10.81 -37.81 -11.53
C VAL A 124 -11.07 -39.05 -12.38
N GLN A 125 -10.98 -40.23 -11.77
CA GLN A 125 -11.63 -41.44 -12.30
C GLN A 125 -13.13 -41.34 -12.03
N GLY A 126 -13.87 -40.87 -13.03
CA GLY A 126 -15.32 -41.05 -13.10
C GLY A 126 -15.63 -42.18 -14.06
N ASP A 127 -16.12 -43.31 -13.55
CA ASP A 127 -16.76 -44.36 -14.33
C ASP A 127 -18.02 -43.77 -15.00
N TRP A 128 -17.94 -43.52 -16.31
CA TRP A 128 -19.10 -43.19 -17.12
C TRP A 128 -19.78 -44.48 -17.53
N ASN A 129 -20.73 -44.94 -16.72
CA ASN A 129 -21.64 -46.00 -17.13
C ASN A 129 -22.88 -45.35 -17.79
N MET A 130 -22.85 -45.26 -19.12
CA MET A 130 -24.04 -45.04 -19.94
C MET A 130 -24.49 -46.38 -20.52
N SER A 131 -25.48 -47.01 -19.88
CA SER A 131 -26.55 -47.79 -20.53
C SER A 131 -27.63 -48.16 -19.53
#